data_AF-A0A7C8FT45-F1
#
_entry.id   AF-A0A7C8FT45-F1
#
_cell.length_a   1.000
_cell.length_b   1.000
_cell.length_c   1.000
_cell.angle_alpha   90.00
_cell.angle_beta   90.00
_cell.angle_gamma   90.00
#
_symmetry.space_group_name_H-M   'P 1'
#
loop_
_entity.id
_entity.type
_entity.pdbx_description
1 polymer ?
#
loop_
_entity_poly.entity_id
_entity_poly.type
_entity_poly.pdbx_seq_one_letter_code
_entity_poly.pdbx_strand_id
1 'polypeptide(L)'
;MPDLQVDISALTGLAGQMRGTSNRLHGFGGGIDHGALGDGQVGAAAGEFDSHWGEVTEKIDTNIDSLSGMLSDSATSYQDTDQQIAASLTTQTSGGGM
;
A
#
# COMPACT_ATOMS: atom_id res chain seq x y z
N MET A 1 18.42 -22.50 11.92
CA MET A 1 17.31 -21.63 12.34
C MET A 1 16.54 -21.27 11.08
N PRO A 2 15.22 -21.47 11.01
CA PRO A 2 14.45 -20.95 9.90
C PRO A 2 14.51 -19.43 10.02
N ASP A 3 15.21 -18.84 9.07
CA ASP A 3 15.40 -17.40 8.92
C ASP A 3 14.01 -16.76 8.89
N LEU A 4 13.75 -15.79 9.75
CA LEU A 4 12.57 -14.92 9.67
C LEU A 4 12.80 -13.96 8.49
N GLN A 5 13.00 -14.51 7.29
CA GLN A 5 13.02 -13.76 6.05
C GLN A 5 11.60 -13.30 5.78
N VAL A 6 11.22 -12.20 6.40
CA VAL A 6 10.17 -11.35 5.88
C VAL A 6 10.64 -10.96 4.48
N ASP A 7 9.94 -11.45 3.46
CA ASP A 7 10.23 -11.11 2.08
C ASP A 7 9.77 -9.66 1.83
N ILE A 8 10.65 -8.73 2.20
CA ILE A 8 10.47 -7.28 2.04
C ILE A 8 10.19 -6.94 0.56
N SER A 9 10.73 -7.73 -0.37
CA SER A 9 10.50 -7.56 -1.80
C SER A 9 9.06 -7.95 -2.17
N ALA A 10 8.53 -9.03 -1.61
CA ALA A 10 7.13 -9.42 -1.78
C ALA A 10 6.15 -8.39 -1.18
N LEU A 11 6.45 -7.83 -0.01
CA LEU A 11 5.63 -6.77 0.61
C LEU A 11 5.63 -5.49 -0.23
N THR A 12 6.80 -5.09 -0.74
CA THR A 12 6.93 -3.94 -1.65
C THR A 12 6.20 -4.19 -2.97
N GLY A 13 6.29 -5.41 -3.51
CA GLY A 13 5.56 -5.83 -4.71
C GLY A 13 4.04 -5.77 -4.53
N LEU A 14 3.53 -6.22 -3.39
CA LEU A 14 2.11 -6.13 -3.03
C LEU A 14 1.63 -4.68 -2.96
N ALA A 15 2.38 -3.81 -2.27
CA ALA A 15 2.06 -2.38 -2.20
C ALA A 15 2.01 -1.73 -3.59
N GLY A 16 2.95 -2.06 -4.48
CA GLY A 16 2.94 -1.62 -5.87
C GLY A 16 1.71 -2.10 -6.66
N GLN A 17 1.30 -3.35 -6.48
CA GLN A 17 0.09 -3.91 -7.12
C GLN A 17 -1.20 -3.25 -6.61
N MET A 18 -1.28 -2.98 -5.30
CA MET A 18 -2.41 -2.28 -4.70
C MET A 18 -2.54 -0.87 -5.26
N ARG A 19 -1.44 -0.10 -5.32
CA ARG A 19 -1.44 1.24 -5.92
C ARG A 19 -1.79 1.21 -7.42
N GLY A 20 -1.29 0.22 -8.16
CA GLY A 20 -1.67 0.01 -9.55
C GLY A 20 -3.16 -0.28 -9.76
N THR A 21 -3.79 -0.99 -8.81
CA THR A 21 -5.23 -1.25 -8.82
C THR A 21 -6.03 0.00 -8.44
N SER A 22 -5.58 0.77 -7.44
CA SER A 22 -6.15 2.08 -7.07
C SER A 22 -6.22 3.03 -8.26
N ASN A 23 -5.10 3.19 -8.98
CA ASN A 23 -5.02 4.05 -10.16
C ASN A 23 -5.99 3.63 -11.28
N ARG A 24 -6.19 2.32 -11.47
CA ARG A 24 -7.18 1.81 -12.45
C ARG A 24 -8.62 2.10 -12.03
N LEU A 25 -8.92 2.02 -10.74
CA LEU A 25 -10.24 2.35 -10.20
C LEU A 25 -10.53 3.86 -10.35
N HIS A 26 -9.55 4.72 -10.06
CA HIS A 26 -9.66 6.16 -10.32
C HIS A 26 -9.93 6.47 -11.79
N GLY A 27 -9.24 5.78 -12.71
CA GLY A 27 -9.42 5.97 -14.15
C GLY A 27 -10.80 5.53 -14.69
N PHE A 28 -11.53 4.67 -13.98
CA PHE A 28 -12.82 4.15 -14.43
C PHE A 28 -13.99 5.14 -14.20
N GLY A 29 -13.91 5.97 -13.14
CA GLY A 29 -14.98 6.89 -12.76
C GLY A 29 -15.08 8.12 -13.65
N GLY A 30 -13.94 8.72 -14.03
CA GLY A 30 -13.89 10.00 -14.75
C GLY A 30 -14.35 10.00 -16.21
N GLY A 31 -14.99 8.93 -16.69
CA GLY A 31 -15.43 8.78 -18.08
C GLY A 31 -16.89 9.14 -18.35
N ILE A 32 -17.68 9.47 -17.32
CA ILE A 32 -19.12 9.71 -17.49
C ILE A 32 -19.36 11.20 -17.78
N ASP A 33 -19.66 11.54 -19.03
CA ASP A 33 -20.13 12.88 -19.40
C ASP A 33 -21.61 13.05 -19.00
N HIS A 34 -21.83 13.66 -17.83
CA HIS A 34 -23.17 13.86 -17.27
C HIS A 34 -24.06 14.77 -18.14
N GLY A 35 -23.47 15.64 -18.97
CA GLY A 35 -24.20 16.55 -19.85
C GLY A 35 -24.75 15.86 -21.11
N ALA A 36 -24.16 14.73 -21.51
CA ALA A 36 -24.57 13.95 -22.67
C ALA A 36 -25.76 13.02 -22.42
N LEU A 37 -26.14 12.81 -21.16
CA LEU A 37 -27.14 11.80 -20.77
C LEU A 37 -28.60 12.23 -21.01
N GLY A 38 -28.84 13.47 -21.42
CA GLY A 38 -30.08 13.95 -22.05
C GLY A 38 -31.32 14.05 -21.15
N ASP A 39 -31.37 13.29 -20.05
CA ASP A 39 -32.46 13.31 -19.07
C ASP A 39 -31.95 13.74 -17.69
N GLY A 40 -32.70 14.65 -17.03
CA GLY A 40 -32.28 15.26 -15.76
C GLY A 40 -32.15 14.26 -14.60
N GLN A 41 -32.91 13.17 -14.62
CA GLN A 41 -32.81 12.12 -13.59
C GLN A 41 -31.58 11.24 -13.82
N VAL A 42 -31.26 10.94 -15.08
CA VAL A 42 -30.06 10.17 -15.45
C VAL A 42 -28.79 10.98 -15.17
N GLY A 43 -28.80 12.28 -15.46
CA GLY A 43 -27.70 13.19 -15.12
C GLY A 43 -27.47 13.30 -13.61
N ALA A 44 -28.54 13.38 -12.81
CA ALA A 44 -28.43 13.41 -11.36
C ALA A 44 -27.88 12.08 -10.80
N ALA A 45 -28.40 10.94 -11.26
CA ALA A 45 -27.90 9.62 -10.85
C ALA A 45 -26.43 9.39 -11.26
N ALA A 46 -26.03 9.89 -12.44
CA ALA A 46 -24.65 9.84 -12.89
C ALA A 46 -23.72 10.72 -12.03
N GLY A 47 -24.17 11.90 -11.61
CA GLY A 47 -23.43 12.77 -10.70
C GLY A 47 -23.30 12.17 -9.29
N GLU A 48 -24.36 11.55 -8.77
CA GLU A 48 -24.31 10.81 -7.50
C GLU A 48 -23.35 9.61 -7.57
N PHE A 49 -23.39 8.86 -8.68
CA PHE A 49 -22.47 7.76 -8.91
C PHE A 49 -21.01 8.24 -8.95
N ASP A 50 -20.71 9.30 -9.71
CA ASP A 50 -19.36 9.84 -9.83
C ASP A 50 -18.82 10.33 -8.49
N SER A 51 -19.64 11.07 -7.74
CA SER A 51 -19.30 11.54 -6.39
C SER A 51 -19.02 10.38 -5.43
N HIS A 52 -19.91 9.38 -5.38
CA HIS A 52 -19.74 8.23 -4.50
C HIS A 52 -18.56 7.35 -4.91
N TRP A 53 -18.34 7.19 -6.21
CA TRP A 53 -17.18 6.49 -6.74
C TRP A 53 -15.89 7.17 -6.31
N GLY A 54 -15.79 8.50 -6.49
CA GLY A 54 -14.66 9.31 -6.03
C GLY A 54 -14.36 9.09 -4.55
N GLU A 55 -15.37 9.22 -3.68
CA GLU A 55 -15.24 9.03 -2.23
C GLU A 55 -14.75 7.62 -1.85
N VAL A 56 -15.31 6.58 -2.48
CA VAL A 56 -14.89 5.20 -2.23
C VAL A 56 -13.46 4.95 -2.71
N THR A 57 -13.09 5.48 -3.88
CA THR A 57 -11.73 5.34 -4.41
C THR A 57 -10.69 6.05 -3.55
N GLU A 58 -11.00 7.23 -3.02
CA GLU A 58 -10.13 7.96 -2.09
C GLU A 58 -9.91 7.20 -0.77
N LYS A 59 -10.97 6.58 -0.24
CA LYS A 59 -10.88 5.69 0.94
C LYS A 59 -10.01 4.47 0.68
N ILE A 60 -10.13 3.88 -0.51
CA ILE A 60 -9.27 2.76 -0.93
C ILE A 60 -7.81 3.21 -0.99
N ASP A 61 -7.53 4.37 -1.57
CA ASP A 61 -6.18 4.92 -1.67
C ASP A 61 -5.56 5.19 -0.30
N THR A 62 -6.32 5.83 0.60
CA THR A 62 -5.90 6.09 1.99
C THR A 62 -5.55 4.80 2.73
N ASN A 63 -6.37 3.75 2.57
CA ASN A 63 -6.13 2.46 3.19
C ASN A 63 -4.91 1.75 2.60
N ILE A 64 -4.70 1.85 1.29
CA ILE A 64 -3.52 1.30 0.60
C ILE A 64 -2.26 2.01 1.10
N ASP A 65 -2.28 3.34 1.20
CA ASP A 65 -1.15 4.11 1.71
C ASP A 65 -0.84 3.75 3.16
N SER A 66 -1.86 3.65 4.02
CA SER A 66 -1.68 3.23 5.42
C SER A 66 -1.09 1.83 5.53
N LEU A 67 -1.61 0.87 4.78
CA LEU A 67 -1.08 -0.50 4.75
C LEU A 67 0.35 -0.54 4.21
N SER A 68 0.64 0.21 3.15
CA SER A 68 1.98 0.28 2.58
C SER A 68 3.00 0.89 3.55
N GLY A 69 2.59 1.93 4.29
CA GLY A 69 3.39 2.55 5.34
C GLY A 69 3.69 1.55 6.46
N MET A 70 2.67 0.89 6.99
CA MET A 70 2.85 -0.14 8.03
C MET A 70 3.77 -1.28 7.58
N LEU A 71 3.65 -1.74 6.33
CA LEU A 71 4.52 -2.78 5.78
C LEU A 71 5.97 -2.30 5.64
N SER A 72 6.18 -1.06 5.20
CA SER A 72 7.50 -0.44 5.09
C SER A 72 8.16 -0.26 6.47
N ASP A 73 7.39 0.20 7.45
CA ASP A 73 7.85 0.37 8.84
C ASP A 73 8.23 -0.97 9.46
N SER A 74 7.39 -1.99 9.24
CA SER A 74 7.68 -3.35 9.69
C SER A 74 8.95 -3.91 9.05
N ALA A 75 9.13 -3.73 7.74
CA ALA A 75 10.34 -4.15 7.02
C ALA A 75 11.61 -3.49 7.58
N THR A 76 11.53 -2.18 7.84
CA THR A 76 12.63 -1.41 8.45
C THR A 76 12.96 -1.95 9.84
N SER A 77 11.93 -2.18 10.67
CA SER A 77 12.10 -2.72 12.02
C SER A 77 12.75 -4.11 12.03
N TYR A 78 12.42 -4.99 11.08
CA TYR A 78 13.09 -6.28 10.93
C TYR A 78 14.57 -6.12 10.54
N GLN A 79 14.88 -5.26 9.56
CA GLN A 79 16.26 -5.00 9.17
C GLN A 79 17.10 -4.42 10.31
N ASP A 80 16.56 -3.48 11.07
CA ASP A 80 17.24 -2.88 12.23
C ASP A 80 17.49 -3.93 13.31
N THR A 81 16.51 -4.80 13.57
CA THR A 81 16.64 -5.90 14.54
C THR A 81 17.73 -6.87 14.11
N ASP A 82 17.75 -7.28 12.84
CA ASP A 82 18.78 -8.17 12.31
C ASP A 82 20.18 -7.57 12.39
N GLN A 83 20.33 -6.26 12.08
CA GLN A 83 21.61 -5.56 12.22
C GLN A 83 22.08 -5.50 13.67
N GLN A 84 21.17 -5.24 14.63
CA GLN A 84 21.50 -5.26 16.05
C GLN A 84 21.92 -6.65 16.53
N ILE A 85 21.22 -7.70 16.11
CA ILE A 85 21.57 -9.09 16.42
C ILE A 85 22.95 -9.41 15.83
N ALA A 86 23.20 -9.11 14.55
CA ALA A 86 24.48 -9.34 13.90
C ALA A 86 25.63 -8.60 14.60
N ALA A 87 25.42 -7.34 14.99
CA ALA A 87 26.41 -6.57 15.75
C ALA A 87 26.71 -7.19 17.12
N SER A 88 25.68 -7.67 17.83
CA SER A 88 25.83 -8.35 19.13
C SER A 88 26.58 -9.67 19.03
N LEU A 89 26.32 -10.45 17.97
CA LEU A 89 27.01 -11.72 17.70
C LEU A 89 28.47 -11.48 17.33
N THR A 90 28.76 -10.42 16.56
CA THR A 90 30.14 -10.07 16.17
C THR A 90 30.96 -9.62 17.37
N THR A 91 30.36 -8.87 18.31
CA THR A 91 31.02 -8.45 19.55
C THR A 91 31.23 -9.59 20.53
N GLN A 92 30.28 -10.52 20.69
CA GLN A 92 30.48 -11.72 21.52
C GLN A 92 31.55 -12.66 20.93
N THR A 93 31.58 -12.83 19.61
CA THR A 93 32.57 -13.69 18.93
C THR A 93 33.99 -13.11 19.02
N SER A 94 34.12 -11.77 19.04
CA SER A 94 35.42 -11.08 19.14
C SER A 94 35.95 -11.00 20.58
N GLY A 95 35.11 -11.21 21.60
CA GLY A 95 35.48 -11.16 23.02
C GLY A 95 35.70 -12.53 23.70
N GLY A 96 35.31 -13.63 23.05
CA GLY A 96 35.39 -14.99 23.61
C GLY A 96 36.70 -15.75 23.33
N GLY A 97 37.71 -15.07 22.79
CA GLY A 97 39.01 -15.64 22.43
C GLY A 97 40.16 -15.17 23.32
N MET A 98 40.01 -15.25 24.64
CA MET A 98 41.12 -15.28 25.62
C MET A 98 40.73 -16.15 26.82
#